data_AF-A0A520UHW2-F1
#
_entry.id   AF-A0A520UHW2-F1
#
_cell.length_a   1.000
_cell.length_b   1.000
_cell.length_c   1.000
_cell.angle_alpha   90.00
_cell.angle_beta   90.00
_cell.angle_gamma   90.00
#
_symmetry.space_group_name_H-M   'P 1'
#
loop_
_entity.id
_entity.type
_entity.pdbx_description
1 polymer ?
#
loop_
_entity_poly.entity_id
_entity_poly.type
_entity_poly.pdbx_seq_one_letter_code
_entity_poly.pdbx_strand_id
1 'polypeptide(L)'
;MKRNLSLKSIKGNFLSKEELSKLKEVEALMPEYESLLGAKSKLTSKLKDLNHRIKIIENYQFELALLLKKNNKHLTPVISVGFDKRWSTYNCIVKISGATKSFYLGKENAIKKKIQQFHSKNIMGRGMNFVKSEVIKITSTVIMQFIDMKSTGDPFKKRVKLNLQNVLERYVASGEWDYWTSR
;
A
#
# COMPACT_ATOMS: atom_id res chain seq x y z
N MET A 1 -11.69 -29.78 -26.19
CA MET A 1 -12.33 -30.68 -27.18
C MET A 1 -11.23 -31.35 -27.99
N LYS A 2 -10.87 -32.59 -27.63
CA LYS A 2 -9.99 -33.44 -28.43
C LYS A 2 -10.86 -34.19 -29.44
N ARG A 3 -10.69 -33.91 -30.73
CA ARG A 3 -11.02 -34.85 -31.82
C ARG A 3 -9.74 -35.05 -32.61
N ASN A 4 -8.88 -35.94 -32.13
CA ASN A 4 -7.96 -36.62 -33.04
C ASN A 4 -8.84 -37.59 -33.84
N LEU A 5 -9.50 -37.05 -34.87
CA LEU A 5 -9.97 -37.87 -36.00
C LEU A 5 -8.70 -38.50 -36.55
N SER A 6 -8.48 -39.76 -36.20
CA SER A 6 -7.38 -40.55 -36.74
C SER A 6 -7.46 -40.44 -38.25
N LEU A 7 -6.48 -39.80 -38.90
CA LEU A 7 -6.42 -39.67 -40.36
C LEU A 7 -6.50 -41.04 -41.07
N LYS A 8 -6.23 -42.14 -40.34
CA LYS A 8 -6.47 -43.52 -40.78
C LYS A 8 -7.96 -43.86 -41.00
N SER A 9 -8.90 -43.25 -40.28
CA SER A 9 -10.34 -43.52 -40.44
C SER A 9 -10.96 -42.84 -41.67
N ILE A 10 -10.29 -41.84 -42.26
CA ILE A 10 -10.78 -41.08 -43.42
C ILE A 10 -10.35 -41.75 -44.75
N LYS A 11 -9.28 -42.56 -44.72
CA LYS A 11 -8.78 -43.31 -45.90
C LYS A 11 -9.75 -44.37 -46.44
N GLY A 12 -10.84 -44.67 -45.73
CA GLY A 12 -11.82 -45.70 -46.10
C GLY A 12 -12.89 -45.28 -47.12
N ASN A 13 -13.05 -43.99 -47.42
CA ASN A 13 -14.07 -43.51 -48.37
C ASN A 13 -13.45 -42.60 -49.45
N PHE A 14 -14.06 -42.61 -50.64
CA PHE A 14 -13.71 -41.90 -51.88
C PHE A 14 -13.33 -40.42 -51.67
N LEU A 15 -12.07 -40.14 -51.36
CA LEU A 15 -11.51 -38.78 -51.37
C LEU A 15 -11.17 -38.36 -52.80
N SER A 16 -11.51 -37.13 -53.16
CA SER A 16 -11.05 -36.52 -54.41
C SER A 16 -9.53 -36.34 -54.39
N LYS A 17 -8.91 -36.22 -55.58
CA LYS A 17 -7.46 -35.98 -55.70
C LYS A 17 -7.00 -34.74 -54.93
N GLU A 18 -7.82 -33.70 -54.88
CA GLU A 18 -7.51 -32.46 -54.18
C GLU A 18 -7.54 -32.66 -52.66
N GLU A 19 -8.53 -33.38 -52.13
CA GLU A 19 -8.61 -33.71 -50.70
C GLU A 19 -7.43 -34.61 -50.28
N LEU A 20 -7.02 -35.55 -51.14
CA LEU A 20 -5.87 -36.41 -50.88
C LEU A 20 -4.55 -35.62 -50.83
N SER A 21 -4.41 -34.58 -51.67
CA SER A 21 -3.26 -33.69 -51.69
C SER A 21 -3.17 -32.88 -50.39
N LYS A 22 -4.28 -32.26 -49.98
CA LYS A 22 -4.36 -31.49 -48.73
C LYS A 22 -4.11 -32.36 -47.50
N LEU A 23 -4.59 -33.62 -47.51
CA LEU A 23 -4.32 -34.58 -46.44
C LEU A 23 -2.81 -34.84 -46.26
N LYS A 24 -2.08 -35.03 -47.37
CA LYS A 24 -0.63 -35.26 -47.34
C LYS A 24 0.13 -34.03 -46.84
N GLU A 25 -0.28 -32.83 -47.24
CA GLU A 25 0.30 -31.59 -46.72
C GLU A 25 0.08 -31.45 -45.21
N VAL A 26 -1.11 -31.76 -44.70
CA VAL A 26 -1.39 -31.76 -43.26
C VAL A 26 -0.58 -32.81 -42.52
N GLU A 27 -0.47 -34.03 -43.06
CA GLU A 27 0.39 -35.09 -42.50
C GLU A 27 1.86 -34.65 -42.45
N ALA A 28 2.34 -33.88 -43.43
CA ALA A 28 3.70 -33.35 -43.46
C ALA A 28 3.94 -32.21 -42.46
N LEU A 29 2.93 -31.40 -42.15
CA LEU A 29 3.03 -30.28 -41.19
C LEU A 29 2.82 -30.71 -39.73
N MET A 30 2.24 -31.89 -39.49
CA MET A 30 1.99 -32.44 -38.15
C MET A 30 3.22 -32.49 -37.22
N PRO A 31 4.42 -32.94 -37.67
CA PRO A 31 5.60 -32.98 -36.82
C PRO A 31 6.05 -31.58 -36.35
N GLU A 32 5.95 -30.58 -37.24
CA GLU A 32 6.27 -29.19 -36.90
C GLU A 32 5.26 -28.64 -35.89
N TYR A 33 3.97 -28.90 -36.10
CA TYR A 33 2.90 -28.53 -35.16
C TYR A 33 3.15 -29.09 -33.76
N GLU A 34 3.43 -30.39 -33.64
CA GLU A 34 3.70 -31.04 -32.34
C GLU A 34 4.97 -30.50 -31.67
N SER A 35 6.02 -30.23 -32.46
CA SER A 35 7.26 -29.60 -31.98
C SER A 35 7.01 -28.20 -31.40
N LEU A 36 6.26 -27.36 -32.13
CA LEU A 36 5.88 -26.02 -31.68
C LEU A 36 5.00 -26.07 -30.43
N LEU A 37 4.08 -27.03 -30.34
CA LEU A 37 3.25 -27.24 -29.15
C LEU A 37 4.11 -27.60 -27.92
N GLY A 38 5.11 -28.47 -28.12
CA GLY A 38 6.12 -28.82 -27.13
C GLY A 38 6.95 -27.62 -26.68
N ALA A 39 7.43 -26.79 -27.61
CA ALA A 39 8.19 -25.58 -27.30
C ALA A 39 7.35 -24.56 -26.51
N LYS A 40 6.09 -24.35 -26.90
CA LYS A 40 5.13 -23.49 -26.20
C LYS A 40 4.92 -23.92 -24.75
N SER A 41 4.75 -25.22 -24.50
CA SER A 41 4.55 -25.73 -23.13
C SER A 41 5.78 -25.50 -22.24
N LYS A 42 6.99 -25.71 -22.77
CA LYS A 42 8.26 -25.43 -22.08
C LYS A 42 8.42 -23.95 -21.74
N LEU A 43 8.16 -23.05 -22.69
CA LEU A 43 8.22 -21.60 -22.47
C LEU A 43 7.21 -21.16 -21.41
N THR A 44 5.99 -21.71 -21.46
CA THR A 44 4.94 -21.41 -20.46
C THR A 44 5.38 -21.81 -19.05
N SER A 45 6.03 -22.98 -18.92
CA SER A 45 6.58 -23.43 -17.64
C SER A 45 7.68 -22.48 -17.13
N LYS A 46 8.63 -22.11 -18.00
CA LYS A 46 9.69 -21.14 -17.66
C LYS A 46 9.14 -19.78 -17.23
N LEU A 47 8.11 -19.28 -17.91
CA LEU A 47 7.46 -18.02 -17.55
C LEU A 47 6.83 -18.09 -16.16
N LYS A 48 6.19 -19.21 -15.81
CA LYS A 48 5.63 -19.41 -14.46
C LYS A 48 6.72 -19.41 -13.39
N ASP A 49 7.84 -20.09 -13.64
CA ASP A 49 8.99 -20.11 -12.72
C ASP A 49 9.58 -18.71 -12.52
N LEU A 50 9.82 -17.98 -13.61
CA LEU A 50 10.32 -16.60 -13.54
C LEU A 50 9.39 -15.69 -12.73
N ASN A 51 8.08 -15.74 -12.99
CA ASN A 51 7.11 -14.95 -12.24
C ASN A 51 7.07 -15.32 -10.75
N HIS A 52 7.23 -16.61 -10.42
CA HIS A 52 7.32 -17.04 -9.04
C HIS A 52 8.57 -16.47 -8.34
N ARG A 53 9.73 -16.53 -9.02
CA ARG A 53 10.99 -15.98 -8.50
C ARG A 53 10.94 -14.46 -8.33
N ILE A 54 10.35 -13.74 -9.28
CA ILE A 54 10.13 -12.28 -9.16
C ILE A 54 9.30 -11.99 -7.91
N LYS A 55 8.19 -12.69 -7.71
CA LYS A 55 7.31 -12.50 -6.56
C LYS A 55 8.03 -12.76 -5.22
N ILE A 56 8.89 -13.77 -5.16
CA ILE A 56 9.73 -14.03 -3.99
C ILE A 56 10.66 -12.84 -3.71
N ILE A 57 11.33 -12.31 -4.74
CA ILE A 57 12.24 -11.16 -4.60
C ILE A 57 11.48 -9.91 -4.15
N GLU A 58 10.30 -9.64 -4.72
CA GLU A 58 9.44 -8.53 -4.32
C GLU A 58 9.03 -8.61 -2.84
N ASN A 59 8.69 -9.81 -2.36
CA ASN A 59 8.39 -10.04 -0.95
C ASN A 59 9.62 -9.76 -0.06
N TYR A 60 10.80 -10.27 -0.42
CA TYR A 60 12.03 -10.02 0.33
C TYR A 60 12.39 -8.52 0.35
N GLN A 61 12.23 -7.82 -0.78
CA GLN A 61 12.45 -6.37 -0.83
C GLN A 61 11.49 -5.61 0.09
N PHE A 62 10.23 -6.06 0.17
CA PHE A 62 9.24 -5.47 1.07
C PHE A 62 9.61 -5.67 2.55
N GLU A 63 10.01 -6.89 2.94
CA GLU A 63 10.45 -7.19 4.30
C GLU A 63 11.71 -6.41 4.69
N LEU A 64 12.71 -6.36 3.79
CA LEU A 64 13.91 -5.53 3.98
C LEU A 64 13.56 -4.05 4.15
N ALA A 65 12.63 -3.53 3.35
CA ALA A 65 12.17 -2.16 3.51
C ALA A 65 11.52 -1.92 4.90
N LEU A 66 10.77 -2.88 5.43
CA LEU A 66 10.20 -2.79 6.79
C LEU A 66 11.27 -2.83 7.88
N LEU A 67 12.29 -3.69 7.74
CA LEU A 67 13.41 -3.78 8.68
C LEU A 67 14.28 -2.51 8.66
N LEU A 68 14.59 -2.00 7.47
CA LEU A 68 15.32 -0.74 7.30
C LEU A 68 14.50 0.45 7.82
N LYS A 69 13.16 0.40 7.74
CA LYS A 69 12.26 1.38 8.38
C LYS A 69 12.31 1.33 9.90
N LYS A 70 12.35 0.13 10.50
CA LYS A 70 12.52 -0.03 11.96
C LYS A 70 13.88 0.45 12.47
N ASN A 71 14.94 0.24 11.69
CA ASN A 71 16.31 0.53 12.12
C ASN A 71 16.76 1.97 11.83
N ASN A 72 16.10 2.70 10.94
CA ASN A 72 16.42 4.10 10.67
C ASN A 72 15.67 5.05 11.61
N LYS A 73 16.39 5.58 12.62
CA LYS A 73 15.92 6.68 13.49
C LYS A 73 15.41 7.90 12.69
N HIS A 74 15.87 8.10 11.46
CA HIS A 74 15.43 9.18 10.56
C HIS A 74 13.97 9.06 10.07
N LEU A 75 13.38 7.86 10.13
CA LEU A 75 11.97 7.62 9.77
C LEU A 75 11.03 7.69 10.97
N THR A 76 11.57 7.86 12.18
CA THR A 76 10.74 8.09 13.36
C THR A 76 10.28 9.55 13.36
N PRO A 77 8.97 9.81 13.25
CA PRO A 77 8.47 11.18 13.28
C PRO A 77 8.73 11.80 14.65
N VAL A 78 9.37 12.97 14.66
CA VAL A 78 9.49 13.79 15.87
C VAL A 78 8.34 14.79 15.87
N ILE A 79 7.48 14.69 16.87
CA ILE A 79 6.29 15.52 17.02
C ILE A 79 6.43 16.38 18.26
N SER A 80 6.17 17.68 18.11
CA SER A 80 6.21 18.63 19.21
C SER A 80 5.09 19.67 19.11
N VAL A 81 4.72 20.26 20.25
CA VAL A 81 3.71 21.31 20.31
C VAL A 81 4.33 22.58 20.86
N GLY A 82 4.43 23.60 20.01
CA GLY A 82 4.99 24.90 20.32
C GLY A 82 3.91 25.95 20.60
N PHE A 83 4.22 26.90 21.48
CA PHE A 83 3.38 28.07 21.73
C PHE A 83 3.88 29.24 20.87
N ASP A 84 2.98 29.81 20.07
CA ASP A 84 3.19 31.03 19.33
C ASP A 84 2.75 32.22 20.20
N LYS A 85 3.73 32.98 20.69
CA LYS A 85 3.53 34.13 21.57
C LYS A 85 2.80 35.29 20.86
N ARG A 86 2.97 35.45 19.55
CA ARG A 86 2.39 36.58 18.79
C ARG A 86 0.87 36.47 18.73
N TRP A 87 0.37 35.26 18.51
CA TRP A 87 -1.06 34.98 18.38
C TRP A 87 -1.67 34.36 19.64
N SER A 88 -0.84 34.05 20.64
CA SER A 88 -1.23 33.31 21.85
C SER A 88 -1.95 31.99 21.51
N THR A 89 -1.36 31.23 20.60
CA THR A 89 -1.93 29.99 20.05
C THR A 89 -0.87 28.89 20.00
N TYR A 90 -1.29 27.66 19.74
CA TYR A 90 -0.39 26.52 19.64
C TYR A 90 -0.33 25.98 18.21
N ASN A 91 0.85 25.49 17.85
CA ASN A 91 1.13 24.80 16.60
C ASN A 91 1.70 23.41 16.91
N CYS A 92 1.31 22.42 16.13
CA CYS A 92 1.97 21.12 16.12
C CYS A 92 3.03 21.12 15.02
N ILE A 93 4.22 20.65 15.33
CA ILE A 93 5.35 20.55 14.42
C ILE A 93 5.68 19.07 14.27
N VAL A 94 5.80 18.62 13.02
CA VAL A 94 6.19 17.26 12.67
C VAL A 94 7.47 17.32 11.84
N LYS A 95 8.49 16.59 12.29
CA LYS A 95 9.74 16.39 11.54
C LYS A 95 9.88 14.91 11.19
N ILE A 96 10.14 14.60 9.93
CA ILE A 96 10.39 13.23 9.46
C ILE A 96 11.31 13.27 8.25
N SER A 97 12.34 12.41 8.22
CA SER A 97 13.29 12.31 7.12
C SER A 97 13.86 13.66 6.63
N GLY A 98 14.16 14.57 7.56
CA GLY A 98 14.68 15.92 7.26
C GLY A 98 13.62 16.95 6.82
N ALA A 99 12.41 16.52 6.47
CA ALA A 99 11.31 17.43 6.18
C ALA A 99 10.60 17.89 7.45
N THR A 100 10.15 19.15 7.46
CA THR A 100 9.40 19.74 8.57
C THR A 100 8.08 20.30 8.06
N LYS A 101 6.99 19.99 8.75
CA LYS A 101 5.68 20.58 8.50
C LYS A 101 5.02 20.93 9.82
N SER A 102 4.37 22.07 9.87
CA SER A 102 3.59 22.50 11.02
C SER A 102 2.13 22.67 10.65
N PHE A 103 1.26 22.52 11.63
CA PHE A 103 -0.15 22.85 11.48
C PHE A 103 -0.69 23.51 12.74
N TYR A 104 -1.62 24.43 12.52
CA TYR A 104 -2.26 25.23 13.55
C TYR A 104 -3.22 24.40 14.41
N LEU A 105 -3.12 24.54 15.73
CA LEU A 105 -4.00 23.87 16.69
C LEU A 105 -5.07 24.81 17.24
N GLY A 106 -4.72 26.08 17.49
CA GLY A 106 -5.61 27.06 18.12
C GLY A 106 -5.22 27.45 19.53
N LYS A 107 -6.15 28.10 20.24
CA LYS A 107 -6.01 28.43 21.67
C LYS A 107 -6.26 27.18 22.51
N GLU A 108 -5.71 27.13 23.72
CA GLU A 108 -5.82 26.00 24.65
C GLU A 108 -7.25 25.45 24.80
N ASN A 109 -8.23 26.33 25.09
CA ASN A 109 -9.62 25.92 25.25
C ASN A 109 -10.23 25.32 23.98
N ALA A 110 -9.83 25.80 22.79
CA ALA A 110 -10.31 25.27 21.53
C ALA A 110 -9.73 23.87 21.27
N ILE A 111 -8.47 23.65 21.63
CA ILE A 111 -7.81 22.34 21.52
C ILE A 111 -8.48 21.34 22.45
N LYS A 112 -8.66 21.70 23.73
CA LYS A 112 -9.33 20.86 24.73
C LYS A 112 -10.73 20.43 24.28
N LYS A 113 -11.55 21.37 23.79
CA LYS A 113 -12.89 21.06 23.27
C LYS A 113 -12.85 20.01 22.15
N LYS A 114 -11.88 20.11 21.24
CA LYS A 114 -11.74 19.17 20.12
C LYS A 114 -11.26 17.78 20.56
N ILE A 115 -10.36 17.68 21.54
CA ILE A 115 -9.83 16.38 21.97
C ILE A 115 -10.62 15.75 23.13
N GLN A 116 -11.52 16.50 23.78
CA GLN A 116 -12.38 15.99 24.86
C GLN A 116 -13.17 14.73 24.46
N GLN A 117 -13.56 14.62 23.19
CA GLN A 117 -14.29 13.46 22.66
C GLN A 117 -13.54 12.12 22.79
N PHE A 118 -12.22 12.15 23.02
CA PHE A 118 -11.39 10.95 23.21
C PHE A 118 -11.20 10.57 24.68
N HIS A 119 -11.80 11.32 25.62
CA HIS A 119 -11.64 11.13 27.05
C HIS A 119 -12.98 11.01 27.76
N SER A 120 -13.12 9.99 28.61
CA SER A 120 -14.28 9.83 29.50
C SER A 120 -14.36 10.91 30.58
N LYS A 121 -13.22 11.36 31.08
CA LYS A 121 -13.12 12.41 32.10
C LYS A 121 -13.04 13.79 31.45
N ASN A 122 -13.66 14.78 32.10
CA ASN A 122 -13.55 16.17 31.67
C ASN A 122 -12.09 16.66 31.77
N ILE A 123 -11.51 17.07 30.64
CA ILE A 123 -10.13 17.54 30.56
C ILE A 123 -10.01 19.08 30.55
N MET A 124 -11.12 19.81 30.66
CA MET A 124 -11.11 21.28 30.56
C MET A 124 -10.23 21.94 31.63
N GLY A 125 -10.19 21.37 32.84
CA GLY A 125 -9.34 21.82 33.95
C GLY A 125 -7.88 21.36 33.87
N ARG A 126 -7.50 20.53 32.89
CA ARG A 126 -6.12 20.03 32.77
C ARG A 126 -5.20 21.12 32.20
N GLY A 127 -3.97 21.22 32.70
CA GLY A 127 -3.00 22.18 32.20
C GLY A 127 -2.47 21.83 30.79
N MET A 128 -1.86 22.80 30.13
CA MET A 128 -1.39 22.65 28.75
C MET A 128 -0.37 21.52 28.55
N ASN A 129 0.43 21.15 29.55
CA ASN A 129 1.36 20.02 29.43
C ASN A 129 0.63 18.70 29.12
N PHE A 130 -0.52 18.47 29.75
CA PHE A 130 -1.39 17.34 29.43
C PHE A 130 -1.95 17.47 28.01
N VAL A 131 -2.41 18.67 27.62
CA VAL A 131 -2.94 18.89 26.26
C VAL A 131 -1.86 18.62 25.20
N LYS A 132 -0.62 19.02 25.45
CA LYS A 132 0.52 18.75 24.56
C LYS A 132 0.78 17.25 24.43
N SER A 133 0.79 16.50 25.54
CA SER A 133 1.01 15.05 25.48
C SER A 133 -0.09 14.34 24.70
N GLU A 134 -1.35 14.74 24.87
CA GLU A 134 -2.47 14.18 24.12
C GLU A 134 -2.38 14.49 22.62
N VAL A 135 -2.10 15.74 22.25
CA VAL A 135 -1.91 16.10 20.83
C VAL A 135 -0.74 15.32 20.21
N ILE A 136 0.35 15.13 20.95
CA ILE A 136 1.50 14.33 20.49
C ILE A 136 1.08 12.87 20.31
N LYS A 137 0.38 12.25 21.27
CA LYS A 137 -0.13 10.87 21.18
C LYS A 137 -1.01 10.71 19.94
N ILE A 138 -2.05 11.53 19.83
CA ILE A 138 -3.01 11.54 18.72
C ILE A 138 -2.29 11.65 17.37
N THR A 139 -1.40 12.63 17.24
CA THR A 139 -0.69 12.87 15.98
C THR A 139 0.25 11.71 15.66
N SER A 140 0.97 11.17 16.65
CA SER A 140 1.91 10.05 16.47
C SER A 140 1.22 8.80 15.94
N THR A 141 0.01 8.52 16.42
CA THR A 141 -0.80 7.38 15.97
C THR A 141 -1.12 7.44 14.47
N VAL A 142 -1.38 8.63 13.93
CA VAL A 142 -1.93 8.76 12.57
C VAL A 142 -0.96 9.35 11.55
N ILE A 143 0.20 9.87 11.98
CA ILE A 143 1.08 10.68 11.13
C ILE A 143 1.53 9.94 9.88
N MET A 144 1.79 8.64 9.97
CA MET A 144 2.24 7.83 8.84
C MET A 144 1.22 7.77 7.70
N GLN A 145 -0.06 8.05 7.96
CA GLN A 145 -1.10 8.14 6.93
C GLN A 145 -0.95 9.38 6.04
N PHE A 146 -0.24 10.42 6.53
CA PHE A 146 0.07 11.64 5.79
C PHE A 146 1.41 11.57 5.05
N ILE A 147 2.14 10.47 5.15
CA ILE A 147 3.48 10.30 4.60
C ILE A 147 3.43 9.42 3.34
N ASP A 148 4.00 9.90 2.25
CA ASP A 148 4.31 9.11 1.06
C ASP A 148 5.72 8.53 1.19
N MET A 149 5.78 7.25 1.53
CA MET A 149 7.04 6.52 1.71
C MET A 149 7.83 6.32 0.41
N LYS A 150 7.21 6.55 -0.75
CA LYS A 150 7.87 6.41 -2.05
C LYS A 150 8.46 7.73 -2.56
N SER A 151 8.19 8.84 -1.87
CA SER A 151 8.69 10.15 -2.25
C SER A 151 10.21 10.23 -2.03
N THR A 152 10.93 10.65 -3.07
CA THR A 152 12.37 10.99 -2.99
C THR A 152 12.62 12.43 -2.56
N GLY A 153 11.55 13.24 -2.43
CA GLY A 153 11.58 14.64 -2.01
C GLY A 153 10.81 14.88 -0.72
N ASP A 154 9.82 15.79 -0.75
CA ASP A 154 8.94 16.03 0.41
C ASP A 154 8.14 14.74 0.73
N PRO A 155 8.30 14.14 1.92
CA PRO A 155 7.58 12.93 2.32
C PRO A 155 6.11 13.21 2.65
N PHE A 156 5.67 14.47 2.79
CA PHE A 156 4.27 14.76 3.08
C PHE A 156 3.38 14.67 1.82
N LYS A 157 2.31 13.88 1.89
CA LYS A 157 1.34 13.74 0.79
C LYS A 157 0.74 15.10 0.40
N LYS A 158 0.76 15.41 -0.90
CA LYS A 158 0.13 16.64 -1.43
C LYS A 158 -1.40 16.59 -1.38
N ARG A 159 -1.99 15.43 -1.67
CA ARG A 159 -3.46 15.25 -1.73
C ARG A 159 -4.14 15.29 -0.37
N VAL A 160 -3.43 14.92 0.70
CA VAL A 160 -3.99 14.87 2.06
C VAL A 160 -3.27 15.91 2.91
N LYS A 161 -3.93 17.04 3.13
CA LYS A 161 -3.35 18.14 3.91
C LYS A 161 -3.17 17.72 5.38
N LEU A 162 -1.97 17.88 5.92
CA LEU A 162 -1.73 17.73 7.35
C LEU A 162 -2.29 18.95 8.08
N ASN A 163 -3.40 18.78 8.80
CA ASN A 163 -4.04 19.80 9.63
C ASN A 163 -4.80 19.13 10.79
N LEU A 164 -5.19 19.90 11.81
CA LEU A 164 -5.83 19.34 13.00
C LEU A 164 -7.10 18.55 12.67
N GLN A 165 -7.97 19.05 11.79
CA GLN A 165 -9.21 18.35 11.44
C GLN A 165 -8.94 16.97 10.85
N ASN A 166 -8.08 16.89 9.84
CA ASN A 166 -7.72 15.62 9.20
C ASN A 166 -6.99 14.67 10.16
N VAL A 167 -6.21 15.19 11.10
CA VAL A 167 -5.56 14.39 12.15
C VAL A 167 -6.60 13.78 13.07
N LEU A 168 -7.58 14.58 13.53
CA LEU A 168 -8.65 14.08 14.40
C LEU A 168 -9.57 13.10 13.69
N GLU A 169 -9.92 13.31 12.43
CA GLU A 169 -10.76 12.38 11.66
C GLU A 169 -10.10 11.01 11.48
N ARG A 170 -8.77 10.99 11.28
CA ARG A 170 -7.98 9.76 11.17
C ARG A 170 -7.66 9.12 12.51
N TYR A 171 -7.75 9.92 13.58
CA TYR A 171 -7.57 9.44 14.93
C TYR A 171 -8.86 8.92 15.53
N VAL A 172 -10.04 9.49 15.19
CA VAL A 172 -11.30 8.75 14.96
C VAL A 172 -11.00 7.71 13.85
N ALA A 173 -11.83 6.82 13.33
CA ALA A 173 -11.42 5.79 12.34
C ALA A 173 -10.30 4.76 12.75
N SER A 174 -9.21 5.10 13.46
CA SER A 174 -8.17 4.16 13.89
C SER A 174 -8.61 3.21 15.02
N GLY A 175 -9.63 3.59 15.78
CA GLY A 175 -10.11 2.89 16.98
C GLY A 175 -9.25 3.08 18.24
N GLU A 176 -8.14 3.81 18.16
CA GLU A 176 -7.11 3.87 19.22
C GLU A 176 -7.44 4.85 20.38
N TRP A 177 -8.72 5.21 20.55
CA TRP A 177 -9.15 6.14 21.60
C TRP A 177 -9.74 5.41 22.80
N ASP A 178 -9.45 5.95 23.98
CA ASP A 178 -9.68 5.28 25.27
C ASP A 178 -11.18 5.18 25.66
N TYR A 179 -12.07 5.90 24.97
CA TYR A 179 -13.47 6.09 25.42
C TYR A 179 -14.47 5.03 24.91
N TRP A 180 -14.23 4.38 23.76
CA TRP A 180 -15.21 3.47 23.12
C TRP A 180 -14.76 2.00 23.08
N THR A 181 -13.62 1.67 23.69
CA THR A 181 -13.22 0.27 23.87
C THR A 181 -14.07 -0.33 24.99
N SER A 182 -15.20 -0.95 24.62
CA SER A 182 -15.89 -1.90 25.47
C SER A 182 -14.90 -3.03 25.79
N ARG A 183 -14.36 -3.03 27.01
CA ARG A 183 -13.73 -4.23 27.57
C ARG A 183 -14.78 -5.30 27.78
#